data_AF-A0A1G7R987-F1
#
_entry.id   AF-A0A1G7R987-F1
#
_cell.length_a   1.000
_cell.length_b   1.000
_cell.length_c   1.000
_cell.angle_alpha   90.00
_cell.angle_beta   90.00
_cell.angle_gamma   90.00
#
_symmetry.space_group_name_H-M   'P 1'
#
loop_
_entity.id
_entity.type
_entity.pdbx_description
1 polymer ?
#
loop_
_entity_poly.entity_id
_entity_poly.type
_entity_poly.pdbx_seq_one_letter_code
_entity_poly.pdbx_strand_id
1 'polypeptide(L)'
;MTPSPYRLLEFVVGTYDDLDRPLTPADAATRFGMPRERADECFDRLVECALLARIDDGYRPTITARELLELNIDDEFVVVDADLDECDPDQQ
;
A
#
# COMPACT_ATOMS: atom_id res chain seq x y z
N MET A 1 -16.55 -6.00 1.27
CA MET A 1 -15.60 -6.04 2.39
C MET A 1 -14.29 -5.50 1.85
N THR A 2 -13.68 -4.51 2.51
CA THR A 2 -12.36 -4.00 2.13
C THR A 2 -11.30 -5.04 2.56
N PRO A 3 -10.32 -5.40 1.71
CA PRO A 3 -9.25 -6.30 2.11
C PRO A 3 -8.40 -5.66 3.22
N SER A 4 -7.68 -6.48 3.98
CA SER A 4 -6.64 -5.95 4.86
C SER A 4 -5.55 -5.24 4.03
N PRO A 5 -4.82 -4.26 4.62
CA PRO A 5 -3.70 -3.62 3.95
C PRO A 5 -2.65 -4.63 3.46
N TYR A 6 -2.41 -5.70 4.25
CA TYR A 6 -1.49 -6.77 3.89
C TYR A 6 -1.96 -7.55 2.65
N ARG A 7 -3.23 -7.97 2.61
CA ARG A 7 -3.84 -8.62 1.42
C ARG A 7 -3.79 -7.75 0.17
N LEU A 8 -3.98 -6.44 0.33
CA LEU A 8 -3.86 -5.49 -0.77
C LEU A 8 -2.42 -5.41 -1.26
N LEU A 9 -1.45 -5.33 -0.34
CA LEU A 9 -0.03 -5.27 -0.66
C LEU A 9 0.46 -6.55 -1.35
N GLU A 10 0.07 -7.73 -0.85
CA GLU A 10 0.33 -9.02 -1.51
C GLU A 10 -0.17 -9.04 -2.96
N PHE A 11 -1.40 -8.57 -3.17
CA PHE A 11 -1.97 -8.51 -4.51
C PHE A 11 -1.16 -7.58 -5.42
N VAL A 12 -0.77 -6.39 -4.94
CA VAL A 12 -0.01 -5.43 -5.75
C VAL A 12 1.37 -5.96 -6.08
N VAL A 13 2.09 -6.51 -5.10
CA VAL A 13 3.43 -7.09 -5.31
C VAL A 13 3.36 -8.25 -6.28
N GLY A 14 2.50 -9.24 -6.01
CA GLY A 14 2.39 -10.43 -6.86
C GLY A 14 1.98 -10.09 -8.29
N THR A 15 1.00 -9.21 -8.47
CA THR A 15 0.55 -8.83 -9.82
C THR A 15 1.60 -8.01 -10.58
N TYR A 16 2.34 -7.14 -9.88
CA TYR A 16 3.41 -6.38 -10.51
C TYR A 16 4.54 -7.32 -10.93
N ASP A 17 4.94 -8.26 -10.07
CA ASP A 17 6.02 -9.20 -10.35
C ASP A 17 5.66 -10.18 -11.50
N ASP A 18 4.38 -10.54 -11.62
CA ASP A 18 3.88 -11.40 -12.70
C ASP A 18 3.78 -10.69 -14.05
N LEU A 19 3.35 -9.42 -14.06
CA LEU A 19 3.02 -8.69 -15.28
C LEU A 19 4.08 -7.67 -15.71
N ASP A 20 5.06 -7.39 -14.84
CA ASP A 20 6.09 -6.35 -14.98
C ASP A 20 5.51 -5.00 -15.43
N ARG A 21 4.36 -4.63 -14.86
CA ARG A 21 3.67 -3.36 -15.17
C ARG A 21 3.17 -2.66 -13.92
N PRO A 22 3.07 -1.31 -13.95
CA PRO A 22 2.43 -0.54 -12.89
C PRO A 22 0.99 -1.00 -12.67
N LEU A 23 0.58 -1.04 -11.40
CA LEU A 23 -0.82 -1.24 -11.03
C LEU A 23 -1.49 0.09 -10.73
N THR A 24 -2.80 0.11 -10.96
CA THR A 24 -3.66 1.24 -10.63
C THR A 24 -4.66 0.84 -9.55
N PRO A 25 -5.23 1.80 -8.82
CA PRO A 25 -6.29 1.51 -7.87
C PRO A 25 -7.56 0.93 -8.52
N ALA A 26 -7.77 1.10 -9.84
CA ALA A 26 -8.82 0.38 -10.57
C ALA A 26 -8.58 -1.13 -10.63
N ASP A 27 -7.34 -1.58 -10.80
CA ASP A 27 -6.99 -3.01 -10.80
C ASP A 27 -7.39 -3.63 -9.45
N ALA A 28 -7.06 -2.96 -8.34
CA ALA A 28 -7.43 -3.39 -6.99
C ALA A 28 -8.94 -3.30 -6.73
N ALA A 29 -9.60 -2.19 -7.10
CA ALA A 29 -11.04 -2.02 -6.95
C ALA A 29 -11.81 -3.15 -7.64
N THR A 30 -11.40 -3.50 -8.86
CA THR A 30 -11.96 -4.62 -9.63
C THR A 30 -11.70 -5.95 -8.95
N ARG A 31 -10.46 -6.20 -8.51
CA ARG A 31 -10.05 -7.48 -7.89
C ARG A 31 -10.79 -7.78 -6.59
N PHE A 32 -11.05 -6.77 -5.78
CA PHE A 32 -11.63 -6.92 -4.44
C PHE A 32 -13.10 -6.52 -4.36
N GLY A 33 -13.69 -6.04 -5.47
CA GLY A 33 -15.07 -5.56 -5.49
C GLY A 33 -15.30 -4.40 -4.52
N MET A 34 -14.33 -3.49 -4.41
CA MET A 34 -14.41 -2.30 -3.55
C MET A 34 -14.58 -1.02 -4.37
N PRO A 35 -15.10 0.07 -3.78
CA PRO A 35 -15.17 1.37 -4.45
C PRO A 35 -13.80 1.87 -4.88
N ARG A 36 -13.74 2.60 -5.99
CA ARG A 36 -12.48 3.11 -6.54
C ARG A 36 -11.81 4.09 -5.58
N GLU A 37 -12.60 4.96 -4.96
CA GLU A 37 -12.15 5.97 -4.00
C GLU A 37 -11.47 5.32 -2.79
N ARG A 38 -12.00 4.18 -2.34
CA ARG A 38 -11.40 3.39 -1.25
C ARG A 38 -10.07 2.77 -1.67
N ALA A 39 -9.97 2.30 -2.91
CA ALA A 39 -8.71 1.78 -3.42
C ALA A 39 -7.66 2.91 -3.55
N ASP A 40 -8.07 4.10 -4.00
CA ASP A 40 -7.18 5.27 -4.07
C ASP A 40 -6.65 5.62 -2.66
N GLU A 41 -7.54 5.72 -1.65
CA GLU A 41 -7.16 5.95 -0.24
C GLU A 41 -6.14 4.91 0.27
N CYS A 42 -6.37 3.62 -0.02
CA CYS A 42 -5.45 2.57 0.41
C CYS A 42 -4.08 2.69 -0.27
N PHE A 43 -4.04 3.02 -1.56
CA PHE A 43 -2.79 3.20 -2.29
C PHE A 43 -2.01 4.41 -1.78
N ASP A 44 -2.68 5.53 -1.48
CA ASP A 44 -2.06 6.71 -0.89
C ASP A 44 -1.38 6.38 0.44
N ARG A 45 -2.07 5.66 1.33
CA ARG A 45 -1.47 5.19 2.59
C ARG A 45 -0.26 4.31 2.38
N LEU A 46 -0.32 3.36 1.43
CA LEU A 46 0.83 2.51 1.13
C LEU A 46 2.03 3.31 0.56
N VAL A 47 1.77 4.43 -0.14
CA VAL A 47 2.83 5.36 -0.57
C VAL A 47 3.42 6.11 0.61
N GLU A 48 2.59 6.60 1.54
CA GLU A 48 3.05 7.27 2.77
C GLU A 48 3.95 6.35 3.61
N CYS A 49 3.68 5.03 3.58
CA CYS A 49 4.49 4.00 4.24
C CYS A 49 5.76 3.60 3.48
N ALA A 50 6.04 4.22 2.33
CA ALA A 50 7.09 3.81 1.39
C ALA A 50 7.00 2.35 0.90
N LEU A 51 5.80 1.75 0.92
CA LEU A 51 5.53 0.40 0.42
C LEU A 51 5.21 0.42 -1.08
N LEU A 52 4.56 1.48 -1.55
CA LEU A 52 4.38 1.75 -2.97
C LEU A 52 5.11 3.02 -3.38
N ALA A 53 5.54 3.08 -4.62
CA ALA A 53 6.01 4.31 -5.25
C ALA A 53 5.06 4.67 -6.40
N ARG A 54 4.58 5.92 -6.40
CA ARG A 54 3.85 6.49 -7.53
C ARG A 54 4.80 6.74 -8.69
N ILE A 55 4.39 6.32 -9.88
CA ILE A 55 5.09 6.50 -11.15
C ILE A 55 4.09 6.95 -12.21
N ASP A 56 4.56 7.35 -13.39
CA ASP A 56 3.74 8.05 -14.41
C ASP A 56 2.42 7.36 -14.73
N ASP A 57 2.41 6.02 -14.83
CA ASP A 57 1.23 5.22 -15.20
C ASP A 57 0.62 4.39 -14.05
N GLY A 58 0.97 4.68 -12.79
CA GLY A 58 0.38 3.99 -11.64
C GLY A 58 1.35 3.84 -10.48
N TYR A 59 1.41 2.63 -9.91
CA TYR A 59 2.16 2.34 -8.70
C TYR A 59 2.99 1.09 -8.90
N ARG A 60 4.23 1.16 -8.41
CA ARG A 60 5.11 -0.01 -8.31
C ARG A 60 5.41 -0.33 -6.85
N PRO A 61 5.52 -1.61 -6.48
CA PRO A 61 6.00 -2.01 -5.16
C PRO A 61 7.48 -1.65 -4.97
N THR A 62 7.82 -1.15 -3.79
CA THR A 62 9.20 -0.89 -3.39
C THR A 62 9.92 -2.18 -2.97
N ILE A 63 11.22 -2.09 -2.67
CA ILE A 63 11.96 -3.18 -2.06
C ILE A 63 11.40 -3.45 -0.65
N THR A 64 11.13 -2.40 0.12
CA THR A 64 10.56 -2.47 1.47
C THR A 64 9.24 -3.24 1.51
N ALA A 65 8.36 -3.07 0.52
CA ALA A 65 7.13 -3.86 0.44
C ALA A 65 7.40 -5.36 0.28
N ARG A 66 8.41 -5.74 -0.50
CA ARG A 66 8.77 -7.16 -0.70
C ARG A 66 9.36 -7.74 0.58
N GLU A 67 10.31 -7.03 1.20
CA GLU A 67 10.90 -7.44 2.48
C GLU A 67 9.83 -7.59 3.57
N LEU A 68 8.84 -6.68 3.63
CA LEU A 68 7.73 -6.77 4.58
C LEU A 68 6.90 -8.05 4.41
N LEU A 69 6.61 -8.44 3.16
CA LEU A 69 5.87 -9.67 2.86
C LEU A 69 6.70 -10.93 3.18
N GLU A 70 8.03 -10.88 2.96
CA GLU A 70 8.94 -11.99 3.29
C GLU A 70 9.04 -12.26 4.80
N LEU A 71 8.80 -11.23 5.64
CA LEU A 71 8.76 -11.40 7.09
C LEU A 71 7.59 -12.28 7.57
N ASN A 72 6.59 -12.55 6.71
CA ASN A 72 5.44 -13.42 7.00
C ASN A 72 4.81 -13.12 8.38
N ILE A 73 4.70 -11.82 8.68
CA ILE A 73 4.05 -11.32 9.88
C ILE A 73 2.54 -11.44 9.71
N ASP A 74 1.87 -11.92 10.76
CA ASP A 74 0.41 -12.03 10.78
C ASP A 74 -0.26 -10.66 10.53
N ASP A 75 -1.42 -10.66 9.86
CA ASP A 75 -2.22 -9.49 9.45
C ASP A 75 -2.43 -8.42 10.56
N GLU A 76 -2.25 -8.78 11.83
CA GLU A 76 -2.43 -7.93 13.01
C GLU A 76 -1.29 -6.92 13.25
N PHE A 77 -0.11 -7.11 12.63
CA PHE A 77 1.09 -6.31 12.92
C PHE A 77 1.32 -5.10 12.00
N VAL A 78 0.55 -4.94 10.91
CA VAL A 78 0.64 -3.75 10.05
C VAL A 78 -0.29 -2.67 10.58
N VAL A 79 0.03 -2.14 11.77
CA VAL A 79 -0.53 -0.87 12.23
C VAL A 79 0.38 0.23 11.68
N VAL A 80 0.06 0.74 10.48
CA VAL A 80 0.58 2.04 10.08
C VAL A 80 -0.39 3.07 10.59
N ASP A 81 -0.23 3.39 11.87
CA ASP A 81 -0.79 4.59 12.45
C ASP A 81 0.24 5.71 12.22
N ALA A 82 -0.04 6.57 11.25
CA ALA A 82 0.74 7.77 11.00
C ALA A 82 0.08 8.98 11.67
N ASP A 83 -0.59 8.82 12.81
CA ASP A 83 -0.87 9.94 13.69
C ASP A 83 0.41 10.29 14.48
N LEU A 84 1.34 10.96 13.79
CA LEU A 84 2.32 11.84 14.44
C LEU A 84 1.69 13.24 14.56
N ASP A 85 0.57 13.35 15.28
CA ASP A 85 0.22 14.64 15.88
C ASP A 85 1.28 14.92 16.97
N GLU A 86 1.92 16.08 16.87
CA GLU A 86 2.94 16.64 17.78
C GLU A 86 4.41 16.16 17.60
N CYS A 87 4.99 16.44 16.43
CA CYS A 87 6.35 16.99 16.40
C CYS A 87 6.23 18.49 16.11
N ASP A 88 6.10 19.30 17.17
CA ASP A 88 6.29 20.75 17.13
C ASP A 88 7.77 21.04 17.49
N PRO A 89 8.65 21.31 16.51
CA PRO A 89 10.05 21.62 16.79
C PRO A 89 10.30 23.09 17.13
N ASP A 90 9.28 23.94 17.31
CA ASP A 90 9.45 25.40 17.45
C ASP A 90 9.01 25.98 18.81
N GLN A 91 9.42 25.34 19.91
CA GLN A 91 9.53 26.01 21.22
C GLN A 91 11.00 26.22 21.63
N GLN A 92 11.69 27.17 20.99
CA GLN A 92 12.83 27.89 21.57
C GLN A 92 12.79 29.38 21.24
#